data_AF-A0A8B3LNS3-F1
#
_entry.id   AF-A0A8B3LNS3-F1
#
_cell.length_a   1.000
_cell.length_b   1.000
_cell.length_c   1.000
_cell.angle_alpha   90.00
_cell.angle_beta   90.00
_cell.angle_gamma   90.00
#
_symmetry.space_group_name_H-M   'P 1'
#
loop_
_entity.id
_entity.type
_entity.pdbx_description
1 polymer ?
#
loop_
_entity_poly.entity_id
_entity_poly.type
_entity_poly.pdbx_seq_one_letter_code
_entity_poly.pdbx_strand_id
1 'polypeptide(L)'
;MARVDIVRVDTPEGNAVRAGEPITVSVTVSPDRGWFNDTEYLVIDFIYADTSDIASCLLINDNDTNIEDTTTINFKLKAESGALTGEYYVRITNNYFEETIVSGPEDGTITVSSS
;
A
#
# COMPACT_ATOMS: atom_id res chain seq x y z
N MET A 1 -9.72 -22.54 -2.66
CA MET A 1 -9.88 -21.37 -1.77
C MET A 1 -10.17 -20.16 -2.63
N ALA A 2 -11.02 -19.24 -2.18
CA ALA A 2 -11.20 -17.97 -2.89
C ALA A 2 -9.91 -17.14 -2.78
N ARG A 3 -9.52 -16.51 -3.89
CA ARG A 3 -8.41 -15.55 -3.93
C ARG A 3 -8.77 -14.35 -3.04
N VAL A 4 -7.79 -13.84 -2.30
CA VAL A 4 -7.91 -12.54 -1.62
C VAL A 4 -7.56 -11.46 -2.61
N ASP A 5 -8.31 -10.36 -2.60
CA ASP A 5 -8.01 -9.17 -3.37
C ASP A 5 -8.01 -7.95 -2.43
N ILE A 6 -7.26 -6.91 -2.81
CA ILE A 6 -7.42 -5.59 -2.20
C ILE A 6 -8.78 -5.07 -2.67
N VAL A 7 -9.54 -4.47 -1.76
CA VAL A 7 -10.85 -3.87 -2.08
C VAL A 7 -10.94 -2.41 -1.69
N ARG A 8 -9.95 -1.92 -0.94
CA ARG A 8 -9.83 -0.51 -0.57
C ARG A 8 -8.39 -0.15 -0.27
N VAL A 9 -7.96 0.99 -0.82
CA VAL A 9 -6.78 1.74 -0.45
C VAL A 9 -7.26 3.13 -0.06
N ASP A 10 -7.13 3.47 1.22
CA ASP A 10 -7.51 4.76 1.75
C ASP A 10 -6.26 5.59 2.04
N THR A 11 -6.12 6.70 1.32
CA THR A 11 -5.21 7.78 1.69
C THR A 11 -6.07 8.94 2.19
N PRO A 12 -5.80 9.52 3.36
CA PRO A 12 -6.64 10.58 3.93
C PRO A 12 -6.87 11.68 2.89
N GLU A 13 -8.14 11.93 2.59
CA GLU A 13 -8.60 12.71 1.44
C GLU A 13 -7.90 14.07 1.38
N GLY A 14 -7.25 14.36 0.24
CA GLY A 14 -6.51 15.61 0.02
C GLY A 14 -5.03 15.59 0.44
N ASN A 15 -4.55 14.54 1.11
CA ASN A 15 -3.13 14.37 1.42
C ASN A 15 -2.43 13.59 0.31
N ALA A 16 -1.93 14.32 -0.69
CA ALA A 16 -0.95 13.73 -1.59
C ALA A 16 0.33 13.40 -0.82
N VAL A 17 0.91 12.23 -1.08
CA VAL A 17 2.23 11.87 -0.57
C VAL A 17 3.24 12.86 -1.15
N ARG A 18 4.06 13.43 -0.27
CA ARG A 18 5.12 14.39 -0.59
C ARG A 18 6.43 13.98 0.06
N ALA A 19 7.51 14.62 -0.37
CA ALA A 19 8.75 14.56 0.38
C ALA A 19 8.57 15.25 1.75
N GLY A 20 8.96 14.56 2.83
CA GLY A 20 8.88 15.09 4.20
C GLY A 20 8.00 14.25 5.12
N GLU A 21 6.90 14.85 5.60
CA GLU A 21 6.00 14.22 6.57
C GLU A 21 5.26 13.03 5.94
N PRO A 22 5.37 11.83 6.54
CA PRO A 22 4.68 10.67 6.03
C PRO A 22 3.17 10.75 6.28
N ILE A 23 2.38 10.16 5.40
CA ILE A 23 0.93 10.01 5.55
C ILE A 23 0.59 8.58 5.95
N THR A 24 -0.50 8.39 6.68
CA THR A 24 -1.02 7.04 6.94
C THR A 24 -1.83 6.57 5.74
N VAL A 25 -1.52 5.39 5.23
CA VAL A 25 -2.30 4.67 4.21
C VAL A 25 -2.94 3.46 4.87
N SER A 26 -4.22 3.22 4.57
CA SER A 26 -4.96 2.04 4.99
C SER A 26 -5.25 1.14 3.80
N VAL A 27 -5.07 -0.16 3.96
CA VAL A 27 -5.39 -1.16 2.93
C VAL A 27 -6.31 -2.21 3.52
N THR A 28 -7.45 -2.43 2.87
CA THR A 28 -8.43 -3.46 3.24
C THR A 28 -8.50 -4.54 2.17
N VAL A 29 -8.54 -5.80 2.61
CA VAL A 29 -8.64 -6.98 1.75
C VAL A 29 -9.94 -7.74 1.96
N SER A 30 -10.35 -8.51 0.96
CA SER A 30 -11.52 -9.39 1.03
C SER A 30 -11.32 -10.65 0.16
N PRO A 31 -11.92 -11.80 0.52
CA PRO A 31 -12.60 -12.10 1.79
C PRO A 31 -11.60 -12.27 2.95
N ASP A 32 -12.09 -12.20 4.20
CA ASP A 32 -11.24 -12.45 5.37
C ASP A 32 -10.71 -13.88 5.37
N ARG A 33 -9.38 -13.98 5.31
CA ARG A 33 -8.61 -15.23 5.42
C ARG A 33 -7.52 -15.14 6.50
N GLY A 34 -7.54 -14.10 7.34
CA GLY A 34 -6.43 -13.80 8.24
C GLY A 34 -5.18 -13.35 7.49
N TRP A 35 -5.37 -12.61 6.39
CA TRP A 35 -4.27 -12.18 5.52
C TRP A 35 -3.33 -11.20 6.23
N PHE A 36 -3.84 -10.46 7.20
CA PHE A 36 -3.05 -9.60 8.09
C PHE A 36 -3.10 -10.14 9.53
N ASN A 37 -2.41 -11.26 9.78
CA ASN A 37 -2.24 -11.81 11.13
C ASN A 37 -0.88 -11.48 11.74
N ASP A 38 0.14 -11.27 10.90
CA ASP A 38 1.49 -10.97 11.34
C ASP A 38 2.18 -10.12 10.26
N THR A 39 2.80 -9.01 10.68
CA THR A 39 3.52 -8.12 9.77
C THR A 39 4.83 -8.72 9.29
N GLU A 40 5.39 -9.72 9.99
CA GLU A 40 6.65 -10.37 9.59
C GLU A 40 6.57 -11.08 8.24
N TYR A 41 5.37 -11.50 7.83
CA TYR A 41 5.14 -12.17 6.56
C TYR A 41 4.83 -11.20 5.41
N LEU A 42 4.67 -9.91 5.69
CA LEU A 42 4.19 -8.94 4.71
C LEU A 42 5.35 -8.18 4.08
N VAL A 43 5.38 -8.16 2.76
CA VAL A 43 6.21 -7.26 1.97
C VAL A 43 5.28 -6.33 1.21
N ILE A 44 5.43 -5.03 1.41
CA ILE A 44 4.60 -4.01 0.79
C ILE A 44 5.48 -3.20 -0.17
N ASP A 45 5.13 -3.26 -1.45
CA ASP A 45 5.73 -2.51 -2.54
C ASP A 45 4.69 -1.58 -3.17
N PHE A 46 5.16 -0.69 -4.04
CA PHE A 46 4.31 0.22 -4.79
C PHE A 46 4.57 0.07 -6.28
N ILE A 47 3.53 0.25 -7.09
CA ILE A 47 3.61 0.22 -8.55
C ILE A 47 3.18 1.57 -9.09
N TYR A 48 3.97 2.16 -9.98
CA TYR A 48 3.56 3.39 -10.66
C TYR A 48 2.48 3.08 -11.70
N ALA A 49 1.33 3.74 -11.61
CA ALA A 49 0.14 3.38 -12.40
C ALA A 49 0.37 3.52 -13.91
N ASP A 50 1.16 4.51 -14.34
CA ASP A 50 1.37 4.80 -15.77
C ASP A 50 2.29 3.78 -16.47
N THR A 51 3.34 3.29 -15.78
CA THR A 51 4.32 2.38 -16.39
C THR A 51 4.20 0.94 -15.92
N SER A 52 3.44 0.69 -14.84
CA SER A 52 3.36 -0.61 -14.16
C SER A 52 4.70 -1.12 -13.59
N ASP A 53 5.68 -0.23 -13.43
CA ASP A 53 6.97 -0.57 -12.80
C ASP A 53 6.91 -0.46 -11.28
N ILE A 54 7.74 -1.25 -10.60
CA ILE A 54 7.93 -1.14 -9.15
C ILE A 54 8.55 0.23 -8.84
N ALA A 55 7.90 0.96 -7.94
CA ALA A 55 8.29 2.28 -7.50
C ALA A 55 9.09 2.21 -6.20
N SER A 56 10.42 2.23 -6.29
CA SER A 56 11.30 2.26 -5.12
C SER A 56 11.37 3.62 -4.42
N CYS A 57 10.76 4.66 -5.01
CA CYS A 57 10.76 6.02 -4.48
C CYS A 57 9.69 6.26 -3.40
N LEU A 58 8.90 5.24 -3.06
CA LEU A 58 7.93 5.27 -1.98
C LEU A 58 8.43 4.38 -0.85
N LEU A 59 8.59 4.96 0.34
CA LEU A 59 9.16 4.28 1.49
C LEU A 59 8.15 4.19 2.61
N ILE A 60 8.00 2.98 3.13
CA ILE A 60 7.36 2.74 4.42
C ILE A 60 8.39 2.98 5.51
N ASN A 61 8.01 3.65 6.58
CA ASN A 61 8.86 3.69 7.76
C ASN A 61 8.68 2.36 8.52
N ASP A 62 9.76 1.60 8.67
CA ASP A 62 9.76 0.19 9.15
C ASP A 62 9.03 -0.08 10.48
N ASN A 63 8.81 0.95 11.32
CA ASN A 63 8.10 0.82 12.61
C ASN A 63 6.65 1.33 12.59
N ASP A 64 6.16 1.82 11.46
CA ASP A 64 4.85 2.46 11.35
C ASP A 64 3.81 1.58 10.66
N THR A 65 4.10 0.29 10.43
CA THR A 65 3.14 -0.70 9.92
C THR A 65 2.40 -1.34 11.08
N ASN A 66 1.07 -1.20 11.11
CA ASN A 66 0.20 -1.72 12.15
C ASN A 66 -0.99 -2.47 11.54
N ILE A 67 -1.20 -3.70 12.00
CA ILE A 67 -2.40 -4.47 11.71
C ILE A 67 -3.54 -3.92 12.57
N GLU A 68 -4.62 -3.48 11.93
CA GLU A 68 -5.84 -3.04 12.62
C GLU A 68 -6.73 -4.25 12.93
N ASP A 69 -6.91 -5.11 11.94
CA ASP A 69 -7.60 -6.39 12.06
C ASP A 69 -7.11 -7.38 10.98
N THR A 70 -7.72 -8.55 10.89
CA THR A 70 -7.36 -9.63 9.96
C THR A 70 -7.47 -9.26 8.47
N THR A 71 -8.17 -8.17 8.17
CA THR A 71 -8.47 -7.65 6.82
C THR A 71 -7.94 -6.25 6.55
N THR A 72 -7.51 -5.50 7.57
CA THR A 72 -7.04 -4.13 7.43
C THR A 72 -5.65 -3.92 8.01
N ILE A 73 -4.77 -3.31 7.21
CA ILE A 73 -3.43 -2.89 7.62
C ILE A 73 -3.24 -1.40 7.36
N ASN A 74 -2.56 -0.74 8.28
CA ASN A 74 -2.19 0.66 8.18
C ASN A 74 -0.67 0.81 8.16
N PHE A 75 -0.13 1.69 7.31
CA PHE A 75 1.30 1.99 7.32
C PHE A 75 1.56 3.47 7.00
N LYS A 76 2.64 4.02 7.54
CA LYS A 76 3.08 5.38 7.17
C LYS A 76 3.97 5.36 5.94
N LEU A 77 3.58 6.17 4.96
CA LEU A 77 4.20 6.27 3.65
C LEU A 77 4.76 7.66 3.41
N LYS A 78 5.98 7.74 2.88
CA LYS A 78 6.60 8.98 2.38
C LYS A 78 7.14 8.80 0.98
N ALA A 79 7.21 9.89 0.22
CA ALA A 79 7.90 9.91 -1.05
C ALA A 79 9.36 10.36 -0.85
N GLU A 80 10.29 9.71 -1.55
CA GLU A 80 11.65 10.16 -1.66
C GLU A 80 11.77 11.38 -2.59
N SER A 81 12.89 12.11 -2.46
CA SER A 81 13.24 13.17 -3.39
C SER A 81 13.33 12.62 -4.81
N GLY A 82 12.58 13.20 -5.74
CA GLY A 82 12.54 12.76 -7.13
C GLY A 82 11.50 11.68 -7.44
N ALA A 83 10.62 11.32 -6.49
CA ALA A 83 9.46 10.48 -6.78
C ALA A 83 8.61 11.10 -7.90
N LEU A 84 8.15 10.26 -8.84
CA LEU A 84 7.32 10.72 -9.94
C LEU A 84 5.95 11.16 -9.40
N THR A 85 5.47 12.31 -9.86
CA THR A 85 4.10 12.75 -9.57
C THR A 85 3.13 11.86 -10.33
N GLY A 86 2.04 11.46 -9.66
CA GLY A 86 1.01 10.62 -10.26
C GLY A 86 0.43 9.63 -9.26
N GLU A 87 -0.23 8.61 -9.80
CA GLU A 87 -0.92 7.58 -9.03
C GLU A 87 -0.08 6.32 -8.88
N TYR A 88 -0.20 5.69 -7.72
CA TYR A 88 0.49 4.47 -7.38
C TYR A 88 -0.48 3.46 -6.79
N TYR A 89 -0.28 2.19 -7.15
CA TYR A 89 -0.99 1.06 -6.59
C TYR A 89 -0.17 0.39 -5.50
N VAL A 90 -0.87 -0.20 -4.53
CA VAL A 90 -0.24 -1.00 -3.48
C VAL A 90 -0.10 -2.43 -3.96
N ARG A 91 1.09 -3.00 -3.80
CA ARG A 91 1.36 -4.42 -3.99
C ARG A 91 1.74 -5.02 -2.65
N ILE A 92 1.01 -6.03 -2.20
CA ILE A 92 1.30 -6.73 -0.95
C ILE A 92 1.59 -8.20 -1.27
N THR A 93 2.75 -8.67 -0.85
CA THR A 93 3.09 -10.10 -0.84
C THR A 93 2.99 -10.61 0.59
N ASN A 94 2.20 -11.67 0.78
CA ASN A 94 2.15 -12.41 2.03
C ASN A 94 2.94 -13.72 1.86
N ASN A 95 4.09 -13.81 2.51
CA ASN A 95 5.00 -14.95 2.41
C ASN A 95 4.49 -16.21 3.12
N TYR A 96 3.55 -16.09 4.06
CA TYR A 96 2.91 -17.25 4.71
C TYR A 96 1.92 -17.94 3.77
N PHE A 97 1.13 -17.16 3.04
CA PHE A 97 0.20 -17.68 2.04
C PHE A 97 0.84 -17.92 0.67
N GLU A 98 2.06 -17.42 0.45
CA GLU A 98 2.76 -17.42 -0.85
C GLU A 98 1.93 -16.74 -1.96
N GLU A 99 1.19 -15.70 -1.58
CA GLU A 99 0.27 -14.97 -2.47
C GLU A 99 0.69 -13.49 -2.58
N THR A 100 0.54 -12.92 -3.78
CA THR A 100 0.68 -11.47 -4.03
C THR A 100 -0.64 -10.91 -4.51
N ILE A 101 -1.05 -9.80 -3.91
CA ILE A 101 -2.21 -8.99 -4.32
C ILE A 101 -1.75 -7.59 -4.70
N VAL A 102 -2.48 -6.97 -5.62
CA VAL A 102 -2.19 -5.64 -6.15
C VAL A 102 -3.50 -4.89 -6.23
N SER A 103 -3.52 -3.64 -5.80
CA SER A 103 -4.71 -2.79 -5.91
C SER A 103 -4.88 -2.30 -7.35
N GLY A 104 -6.13 -2.13 -7.76
CA GLY A 104 -6.51 -1.49 -9.01
C GLY A 104 -7.06 -0.07 -8.78
N PRO A 105 -7.45 0.62 -9.86
CA PRO A 105 -8.06 1.95 -9.77
C PRO A 105 -9.41 1.93 -9.03
N GLU A 106 -10.18 0.84 -9.11
CA GLU A 106 -11.43 0.70 -8.37
C GLU A 106 -11.26 0.59 -6.84
N ASP A 107 -10.07 0.19 -6.38
CA ASP A 107 -9.79 0.01 -4.95
C ASP A 107 -9.36 1.32 -4.30
N GLY A 108 -8.94 2.31 -5.09
CA GLY A 108 -8.31 3.54 -4.62
C GLY A 108 -6.81 3.57 -4.93
N THR A 109 -6.26 4.78 -5.00
CA THR A 109 -4.88 5.03 -5.42
C THR A 109 -4.13 5.86 -4.39
N ILE A 110 -2.82 5.71 -4.35
CA ILE A 110 -1.94 6.64 -3.65
C ILE A 110 -1.54 7.73 -4.63
N THR A 111 -1.92 8.97 -4.33
CA THR A 111 -1.50 10.14 -5.14
C THR A 111 -0.19 10.71 -4.59
N VAL A 112 0.84 10.79 -5.42
CA VAL A 112 2.09 11.52 -5.14
C VAL A 112 2.06 12.85 -5.87
N SER A 113 2.41 13.94 -5.19
CA SER A 113 2.48 15.27 -5.79
C SER A 113 3.87 15.90 -5.64
N SER A 114 4.34 16.62 -6.65
CA SER A 114 5.43 17.58 -6.47
C SER A 114 4.99 18.62 -5.44
N SER A 115 5.69 18.67 -4.31
CA SER A 115 5.55 19.70 -3.28
C SER A 115 5.67 21.10 -3.85
#